data_AF-A0A2T2YRG1-F1
#
_entry.id   AF-A0A2T2YRG1-F1
#
_cell.length_a   1.000
_cell.length_b   1.000
_cell.length_c   1.000
_cell.angle_alpha   90.00
_cell.angle_beta   90.00
_cell.angle_gamma   90.00
#
_symmetry.space_group_name_H-M   'P 1'
#
loop_
_entity.id
_entity.type
_entity.pdbx_description
1 polymer ?
#
loop_
_entity_poly.entity_id
_entity_poly.type
_entity_poly.pdbx_seq_one_letter_code
_entity_poly.pdbx_strand_id
1 'polypeptide(L)'
;MANASSGEVFFPQPTSEQITYYSAIIIGKDGNDAAPIYVFKVMPKVAVSKFGGEQWNPTEVLAQKLTLVAFKDDTAGYAVAHGFGGAGWKQLLSGSGINYTVSAITVAPLTLSLIHGGAASAPLVVTDQFGGVIPNSSVVFSSSAASIATVAATGAVTGVAAGTATITASYTPAGGSAVTATCAVTVS
;
A
#
# COMPACT_ATOMS: atom_id res chain seq x y z
N MET A 1 24.25 -0.29 -48.67
CA MET A 1 24.61 -1.33 -49.68
C MET A 1 25.73 -0.78 -50.54
N ALA A 2 26.65 -1.62 -51.03
CA ALA A 2 27.83 -1.19 -51.79
C ALA A 2 27.47 -0.66 -53.18
N ASN A 3 28.12 0.41 -53.63
CA ASN A 3 28.04 0.89 -55.02
C ASN A 3 28.75 -0.11 -55.94
N ALA A 4 28.04 -0.59 -56.97
CA ALA A 4 28.52 -1.66 -57.83
C ALA A 4 29.68 -1.26 -58.77
N SER A 5 29.94 0.04 -58.97
CA SER A 5 31.00 0.52 -59.86
C SER A 5 32.25 1.00 -59.12
N SER A 6 32.10 1.56 -57.91
CA SER A 6 33.24 2.01 -57.09
C SER A 6 33.57 1.10 -55.91
N GLY A 7 32.67 0.16 -55.56
CA GLY A 7 32.80 -0.69 -54.37
C GLY A 7 32.52 0.03 -53.05
N GLU A 8 32.23 1.34 -53.09
CA GLU A 8 32.05 2.15 -51.89
C GLU A 8 30.77 1.77 -51.15
N VAL A 9 30.89 1.51 -49.85
CA VAL A 9 29.76 1.22 -48.99
C VAL A 9 29.47 2.44 -48.12
N PHE A 10 28.36 3.11 -48.42
CA PHE A 10 27.87 4.24 -47.62
C PHE A 10 26.69 3.80 -46.76
N PHE A 11 26.80 4.04 -45.45
CA PHE A 11 25.71 3.85 -44.48
C PHE A 11 25.45 5.18 -43.77
N PRO A 12 24.45 5.97 -44.20
CA PRO A 12 24.11 7.19 -43.49
C PRO A 12 23.52 6.82 -42.12
N GLN A 13 24.07 7.42 -41.07
CA GLN A 13 23.47 7.36 -39.74
C GLN A 13 22.17 8.17 -39.76
N PRO A 14 21.10 7.73 -39.08
CA PRO A 14 19.84 8.49 -39.02
C PRO A 14 20.07 9.92 -38.50
N THR A 15 19.51 10.91 -39.21
CA THR A 15 19.68 12.36 -38.99
C THR A 15 18.92 12.92 -37.78
N SER A 16 18.43 12.05 -36.91
CA SER A 16 17.78 12.42 -35.65
C SER A 16 18.16 11.38 -34.60
N GLU A 17 18.73 11.83 -33.49
CA GLU A 17 18.82 11.02 -32.29
C GLU A 17 17.39 10.77 -31.79
N GLN A 18 16.82 9.61 -32.15
CA GLN A 18 15.57 9.19 -31.55
C GLN A 18 15.85 8.80 -30.10
N ILE A 19 15.66 9.75 -29.19
CA ILE A 19 15.76 9.52 -27.75
C ILE A 19 14.76 8.41 -27.40
N THR A 20 15.27 7.27 -26.97
CA THR A 20 14.43 6.20 -26.42
C THR A 20 14.10 6.58 -24.99
N TYR A 21 12.80 6.69 -24.71
CA TYR A 21 12.31 6.91 -23.36
C TYR A 21 11.94 5.57 -22.72
N TYR A 22 12.25 5.43 -21.44
CA TYR A 22 11.93 4.29 -20.59
C TYR A 22 11.10 4.75 -19.39
N SER A 23 10.50 3.79 -18.70
CA SER A 23 10.06 3.97 -17.32
C SER A 23 11.10 3.40 -16.37
N ALA A 24 11.42 4.11 -15.31
CA ALA A 24 12.37 3.66 -14.29
C ALA A 24 11.78 3.79 -12.89
N ILE A 25 12.03 2.78 -12.06
CA ILE A 25 11.78 2.82 -10.62
C ILE A 25 13.11 2.55 -9.92
N ILE A 26 13.50 3.46 -9.03
CA ILE A 26 14.64 3.26 -8.14
C ILE A 26 14.07 2.99 -6.76
N ILE A 27 14.47 1.89 -6.13
CA ILE A 27 14.04 1.51 -4.78
C ILE A 27 15.29 1.37 -3.91
N GLY A 28 15.41 2.22 -2.89
CA GLY A 28 16.30 2.00 -1.76
C GLY A 28 15.58 1.20 -0.68
N LYS A 29 16.28 0.25 -0.06
CA LYS A 29 15.82 -0.48 1.13
C LYS A 29 16.65 -0.01 2.33
N ASP A 30 15.96 0.35 3.40
CA ASP A 30 16.49 0.69 4.72
C ASP A 30 15.71 -0.11 5.79
N GLY A 31 16.07 0.06 7.07
CA GLY A 31 15.48 -0.66 8.19
C GLY A 31 16.06 -2.07 8.35
N ASN A 32 15.32 -2.96 9.02
CA ASN A 32 15.71 -4.35 9.24
C ASN A 32 14.80 -5.31 8.47
N ASP A 33 15.15 -6.60 8.42
CA ASP A 33 14.38 -7.59 7.66
C ASP A 33 12.96 -7.83 8.20
N ALA A 34 12.72 -7.57 9.50
CA ALA A 34 11.39 -7.65 10.09
C ALA A 34 10.53 -6.40 9.82
N ALA A 35 11.15 -5.26 9.54
CA ALA A 35 10.51 -3.96 9.33
C ALA A 35 11.23 -3.13 8.25
N PRO A 36 11.22 -3.57 6.98
CA PRO A 36 11.92 -2.85 5.93
C PRO A 36 11.22 -1.52 5.62
N ILE A 37 12.02 -0.52 5.27
CA ILE A 37 11.60 0.78 4.78
C ILE A 37 12.06 0.88 3.33
N TYR A 38 11.12 1.08 2.42
CA TYR A 38 11.42 1.31 1.01
C TYR A 38 11.27 2.78 0.69
N VAL A 39 12.33 3.40 0.18
CA VAL A 39 12.30 4.75 -0.38
C VAL A 39 12.39 4.61 -1.88
N PHE A 40 11.38 5.04 -2.62
CA PHE A 40 11.35 4.85 -4.06
C PHE A 40 11.10 6.13 -4.84
N LYS A 41 11.63 6.14 -6.07
CA LYS A 41 11.38 7.16 -7.07
C LYS A 41 10.79 6.50 -8.29
N VAL A 42 9.62 6.98 -8.72
CA VAL A 42 8.98 6.56 -9.97
C VAL A 42 9.20 7.65 -11.01
N MET A 43 9.77 7.27 -12.14
CA MET A 43 10.06 8.15 -13.26
C MET A 43 9.44 7.55 -14.52
N PRO A 44 8.22 7.96 -14.89
CA PRO A 44 7.46 7.35 -15.99
C PRO A 44 8.06 7.62 -17.37
N LYS A 45 8.92 8.64 -17.48
CA LYS A 45 9.63 9.00 -18.71
C LYS A 45 11.06 9.41 -18.40
N VAL A 46 12.01 8.53 -18.67
CA VAL A 46 13.45 8.78 -18.54
C VAL A 46 14.18 8.52 -19.85
N ALA A 47 15.18 9.33 -20.15
CA ALA A 47 16.16 9.01 -21.19
C ALA A 47 17.51 8.67 -20.55
N VAL A 48 18.23 7.73 -21.17
CA VAL A 48 19.65 7.54 -20.87
C VAL A 48 20.42 8.67 -21.55
N SER A 49 20.84 9.66 -20.76
CA SER A 49 21.58 10.83 -21.26
C SER A 49 23.08 10.56 -21.39
N LYS A 50 23.60 9.57 -20.66
CA LYS A 50 24.99 9.14 -20.71
C LYS A 50 25.11 7.67 -20.30
N PHE A 51 25.80 6.90 -21.13
CA PHE A 51 26.32 5.59 -20.77
C PHE A 51 27.79 5.74 -20.36
N GLY A 52 28.11 5.40 -19.13
CA GLY A 52 29.44 5.54 -18.52
C GLY A 52 30.34 4.32 -18.69
N GLY A 53 29.92 3.32 -19.48
CA GLY A 53 30.63 2.05 -19.67
C GLY A 53 30.22 0.97 -18.67
N GLU A 54 30.70 -0.25 -18.96
CA GLU A 54 30.55 -1.43 -18.13
C GLU A 54 31.86 -1.69 -17.38
N GLN A 55 31.78 -1.85 -16.05
CA GLN A 55 32.96 -2.23 -15.26
C GLN A 55 33.13 -3.74 -15.27
N TRP A 56 34.24 -4.18 -15.86
CA TRP A 56 34.72 -5.55 -15.81
C TRP A 56 35.67 -5.70 -14.62
N ASN A 57 35.15 -6.23 -13.50
CA ASN A 57 35.94 -6.55 -12.32
C ASN A 57 35.80 -8.07 -12.05
N PRO A 58 36.90 -8.85 -11.97
CA PRO A 58 36.83 -10.30 -11.76
C PRO A 58 36.27 -10.73 -10.40
N THR A 59 36.02 -9.80 -9.47
CA THR A 59 35.53 -10.09 -8.11
C THR A 59 34.13 -9.52 -7.83
N GLU A 60 33.55 -8.74 -8.75
CA GLU A 60 32.24 -8.10 -8.57
C GLU A 60 31.29 -8.49 -9.71
N VAL A 61 30.00 -8.30 -9.48
CA VAL A 61 28.97 -8.51 -10.51
C VAL A 61 29.07 -7.38 -11.54
N LEU A 62 28.90 -7.72 -12.82
CA LEU A 62 28.90 -6.79 -13.96
C LEU A 62 28.01 -5.56 -13.68
N ALA A 63 28.61 -4.36 -13.73
CA ALA A 63 27.95 -3.11 -13.39
C ALA A 63 28.01 -2.11 -14.56
N GLN A 64 26.86 -1.57 -14.96
CA GLN A 64 26.75 -0.53 -15.98
C GLN A 64 26.42 0.81 -15.36
N LYS A 65 27.17 1.86 -15.71
CA LYS A 65 26.92 3.23 -15.21
C LYS A 65 25.98 3.96 -16.16
N LEU A 66 24.76 4.25 -15.72
CA LEU A 66 23.76 4.97 -16.50
C LEU A 66 23.45 6.32 -15.85
N THR A 67 23.43 7.39 -16.64
CA THR A 67 22.85 8.68 -16.23
C THR A 67 21.45 8.80 -16.80
N LEU A 68 20.45 8.70 -15.92
CA LEU A 68 19.05 8.86 -16.28
C LEU A 68 18.64 10.33 -16.10
N VAL A 69 17.97 10.89 -17.11
CA VAL A 69 17.31 12.19 -17.02
C VAL A 69 15.81 11.95 -17.10
N ALA A 70 15.09 12.35 -16.06
CA ALA A 70 13.64 12.27 -16.01
C ALA A 70 13.00 13.48 -16.68
N PHE A 71 11.98 13.24 -17.49
CA PHE A 71 11.18 14.25 -18.16
C PHE A 71 9.75 14.18 -17.65
N LYS A 72 9.02 15.29 -17.71
CA LYS A 72 7.59 15.26 -17.45
C LYS A 72 6.94 14.31 -18.45
N ASP A 73 6.19 13.35 -17.93
CA ASP A 73 5.27 12.56 -18.73
C ASP A 73 3.92 13.28 -18.78
N ASP A 74 3.35 13.44 -19.97
CA ASP A 74 2.10 14.19 -20.15
C ASP A 74 0.87 13.38 -19.68
N THR A 75 0.96 12.06 -19.62
CA THR A 75 -0.12 11.19 -19.12
C THR A 75 -0.09 11.12 -17.60
N ALA A 76 1.08 10.89 -17.00
CA ALA A 76 1.25 10.81 -15.55
C ALA A 76 1.25 12.20 -14.88
N GLY A 77 1.60 13.25 -15.63
CA GLY A 77 1.59 14.64 -15.17
C GLY A 77 2.84 15.09 -14.38
N TYR A 78 3.79 14.18 -14.13
CA TYR A 78 5.01 14.45 -13.36
C TYR A 78 6.26 13.84 -14.01
N ALA A 79 7.43 14.33 -13.62
CA ALA A 79 8.72 13.79 -14.04
C ALA A 79 9.27 12.76 -13.05
N VAL A 80 9.15 13.06 -11.75
CA VAL A 80 9.60 12.20 -10.66
C VAL A 80 8.55 12.24 -9.56
N ALA A 81 8.03 11.07 -9.19
CA ALA A 81 7.26 10.91 -7.96
C ALA A 81 8.13 10.23 -6.91
N HIS A 82 8.10 10.77 -5.69
CA HIS A 82 8.78 10.20 -4.53
C HIS A 82 7.77 9.45 -3.68
N GLY A 83 8.16 8.29 -3.18
CA GLY A 83 7.30 7.48 -2.34
C GLY A 83 8.08 6.73 -1.27
N PHE A 84 7.33 6.33 -0.26
CA PHE A 84 7.82 5.55 0.86
C PHE A 84 6.89 4.35 1.07
N GLY A 85 7.43 3.22 1.51
CA GLY A 85 6.66 2.00 1.72
C GLY A 85 7.35 1.02 2.66
N GLY A 86 6.70 -0.11 2.90
CA GLY A 86 7.21 -1.16 3.80
C GLY A 86 6.69 -1.06 5.23
N ALA A 87 6.86 -2.15 5.98
CA ALA A 87 6.34 -2.29 7.33
C ALA A 87 7.01 -1.32 8.32
N GLY A 88 8.29 -1.01 8.12
CA GLY A 88 8.98 0.01 8.92
C GLY A 88 8.43 1.41 8.64
N TRP A 89 8.14 1.75 7.39
CA TRP A 89 7.53 3.05 7.05
C TRP A 89 6.12 3.18 7.65
N LYS A 90 5.33 2.09 7.65
CA LYS A 90 4.02 2.08 8.29
C LYS A 90 4.08 2.46 9.78
N GLN A 91 5.13 2.02 10.49
CA GLN A 91 5.33 2.39 11.90
C GLN A 91 5.66 3.88 12.06
N LEU A 92 6.42 4.45 11.12
CA LEU A 92 6.78 5.88 11.12
C LEU A 92 5.65 6.78 10.62
N LEU A 93 4.73 6.25 9.82
CA LEU A 93 3.62 7.01 9.23
C LEU A 93 2.79 7.71 10.31
N SER A 94 2.54 7.04 11.44
CA SER A 94 1.80 7.60 12.59
C SER A 94 2.47 8.83 13.22
N GLY A 95 3.81 8.92 13.18
CA GLY A 95 4.59 10.06 13.70
C GLY A 95 4.92 11.12 12.64
N SER A 96 4.66 10.85 11.37
CA SER A 96 5.04 11.72 10.25
C SER A 96 4.08 12.89 10.00
N GLY A 97 2.87 12.85 10.57
CA GLY A 97 1.80 13.80 10.25
C GLY A 97 1.17 13.61 8.87
N ILE A 98 1.65 12.64 8.08
CA ILE A 98 1.05 12.25 6.80
C ILE A 98 -0.16 11.37 7.11
N ASN A 99 -1.35 11.92 6.91
CA ASN A 99 -2.60 11.19 7.07
C ASN A 99 -2.97 10.48 5.77
N TYR A 100 -3.38 9.21 5.86
CA TYR A 100 -4.12 8.56 4.78
C TYR A 100 -5.59 8.47 5.22
N THR A 101 -6.49 8.79 4.29
CA THR A 101 -7.92 8.76 4.56
C THR A 101 -8.43 7.32 4.53
N VAL A 102 -9.02 6.87 5.63
CA VAL A 102 -9.76 5.59 5.67
C VAL A 102 -11.10 5.80 4.97
N SER A 103 -11.32 5.11 3.86
CA SER A 103 -12.57 5.21 3.09
C SER A 103 -13.56 4.10 3.39
N ALA A 104 -13.09 2.99 3.97
CA ALA A 104 -13.91 1.85 4.38
C ALA A 104 -13.24 1.09 5.53
N ILE A 105 -14.07 0.42 6.33
CA ILE A 105 -13.62 -0.53 7.34
C ILE A 105 -14.28 -1.88 7.14
N THR A 106 -13.64 -2.94 7.64
CA THR A 106 -14.19 -4.30 7.71
C THR A 106 -14.08 -4.79 9.15
N VAL A 107 -15.06 -5.59 9.58
CA VAL A 107 -15.06 -6.25 10.89
C VAL A 107 -14.90 -7.75 10.69
N ALA A 108 -14.01 -8.37 11.48
CA ALA A 108 -13.83 -9.81 11.53
C ALA A 108 -13.99 -10.34 12.97
N PRO A 109 -14.71 -11.45 13.18
CA PRO A 109 -15.50 -12.19 12.19
C PRO A 109 -16.78 -11.46 11.77
N LEU A 110 -17.30 -11.75 10.57
CA LEU A 110 -18.56 -11.19 10.06
C LEU A 110 -19.80 -11.76 10.75
N THR A 111 -19.69 -12.99 11.27
CA THR A 111 -20.73 -13.67 12.04
C THR A 111 -20.15 -14.25 13.33
N LEU A 112 -20.90 -14.17 14.41
CA LEU A 112 -20.58 -14.76 15.71
C LEU A 112 -21.73 -15.64 16.17
N SER A 113 -21.40 -16.83 16.67
CA SER A 113 -22.33 -17.71 17.38
C SER A 113 -21.88 -17.80 18.83
N LEU A 114 -22.71 -17.31 19.77
CA LEU A 114 -22.41 -17.25 21.19
C LEU A 114 -23.46 -18.05 21.98
N ILE A 115 -23.09 -18.49 23.17
CA ILE A 115 -24.01 -19.18 24.09
C ILE A 115 -24.35 -18.23 25.23
N HIS A 116 -25.63 -18.10 25.58
CA HIS A 116 -26.03 -17.25 26.72
C HIS A 116 -25.75 -17.94 28.07
N GLY A 117 -25.45 -17.17 29.11
CA GLY A 117 -25.30 -17.69 30.48
C GLY A 117 -23.93 -18.29 30.82
N GLY A 118 -22.91 -18.12 29.97
CA GLY A 118 -21.51 -18.44 30.26
C GLY A 118 -20.56 -17.28 29.92
N ALA A 119 -19.26 -17.41 30.23
CA ALA A 119 -18.22 -16.42 29.92
C ALA A 119 -17.87 -16.30 28.41
N ALA A 120 -18.83 -16.60 27.52
CA ALA A 120 -18.60 -16.61 26.09
C ALA A 120 -18.48 -15.18 25.55
N SER A 121 -17.24 -14.70 25.45
CA SER A 121 -16.92 -13.45 24.78
C SER A 121 -16.04 -13.71 23.56
N ALA A 122 -16.35 -13.05 22.44
CA ALA A 122 -15.56 -13.13 21.22
C ALA A 122 -15.04 -11.74 20.81
N PRO A 123 -13.75 -11.60 20.44
CA PRO A 123 -13.20 -10.33 20.03
C PRO A 123 -13.58 -10.00 18.57
N LEU A 124 -13.88 -8.74 18.31
CA LEU A 124 -13.93 -8.16 16.97
C LEU A 124 -12.61 -7.47 16.64
N VAL A 125 -12.17 -7.67 15.40
CA VAL A 125 -11.02 -6.97 14.80
C VAL A 125 -11.55 -6.08 13.69
N VAL A 126 -11.21 -4.79 13.76
CA VAL A 126 -11.54 -3.81 12.72
C VAL A 126 -10.32 -3.53 11.87
N THR A 127 -10.46 -3.59 10.55
CA THR A 127 -9.39 -3.28 9.59
C THR A 127 -9.82 -2.21 8.61
N ASP A 128 -8.87 -1.41 8.12
CA ASP A 128 -9.07 -0.44 7.04
C ASP A 128 -9.10 -1.11 5.65
N GLN A 129 -9.31 -0.30 4.60
CA GLN A 129 -9.39 -0.75 3.21
C GLN A 129 -8.09 -1.37 2.66
N PHE A 130 -6.97 -1.22 3.35
CA PHE A 130 -5.66 -1.77 3.00
C PHE A 130 -5.26 -2.94 3.92
N GLY A 131 -6.18 -3.41 4.78
CA GLY A 131 -5.92 -4.50 5.73
C GLY A 131 -5.15 -4.08 6.98
N GLY A 132 -4.98 -2.77 7.22
CA GLY A 132 -4.41 -2.26 8.46
C GLY A 132 -5.39 -2.39 9.62
N VAL A 133 -4.97 -3.01 10.73
CA VAL A 133 -5.78 -3.08 11.95
C VAL A 133 -5.96 -1.69 12.55
N ILE A 134 -7.21 -1.32 12.79
CA ILE A 134 -7.58 -0.11 13.52
C ILE A 134 -7.72 -0.48 15.00
N PRO A 135 -7.01 0.20 15.91
CA PRO A 135 -7.14 -0.05 17.34
C PRO A 135 -8.60 0.12 17.81
N ASN A 136 -9.12 -0.85 18.56
CA ASN A 136 -10.49 -0.79 19.07
C ASN A 136 -10.75 0.44 19.96
N SER A 137 -9.70 1.03 20.58
CA SER A 137 -9.79 2.30 21.31
C SER A 137 -10.22 3.50 20.45
N SER A 138 -10.04 3.41 19.13
CA SER A 138 -10.43 4.45 18.16
C SER A 138 -11.78 4.15 17.50
N VAL A 139 -12.41 3.02 17.82
CA VAL A 139 -13.66 2.55 17.22
C VAL A 139 -14.80 2.69 18.23
N VAL A 140 -15.94 3.20 17.77
CA VAL A 140 -17.18 3.23 18.55
C VAL A 140 -18.01 2.02 18.17
N PHE A 141 -18.27 1.14 19.14
CA PHE A 141 -19.12 -0.03 18.95
C PHE A 141 -20.54 0.20 19.49
N SER A 142 -21.54 -0.34 18.79
CA SER A 142 -22.93 -0.36 19.25
C SER A 142 -23.59 -1.70 18.94
N SER A 143 -24.63 -2.05 19.71
CA SER A 143 -25.45 -3.24 19.48
C SER A 143 -26.87 -2.84 19.14
N SER A 144 -27.48 -3.51 18.16
CA SER A 144 -28.90 -3.31 17.83
C SER A 144 -29.84 -3.85 18.91
N ALA A 145 -29.39 -4.80 19.74
CA ALA A 145 -30.18 -5.45 20.78
C ALA A 145 -29.30 -5.80 21.98
N ALA A 146 -29.05 -4.83 22.85
CA ALA A 146 -28.20 -5.00 24.04
C ALA A 146 -28.74 -6.04 25.05
N SER A 147 -30.04 -6.34 25.02
CA SER A 147 -30.66 -7.43 25.80
C SER A 147 -30.31 -8.83 25.28
N ILE A 148 -29.85 -8.95 24.02
CA ILE A 148 -29.45 -10.21 23.38
C ILE A 148 -27.92 -10.32 23.35
N ALA A 149 -27.20 -9.28 22.91
CA ALA A 149 -25.75 -9.25 22.89
C ALA A 149 -25.21 -7.84 23.17
N THR A 150 -24.15 -7.76 23.98
CA THR A 150 -23.44 -6.52 24.29
C THR A 150 -22.04 -6.52 23.68
N VAL A 151 -21.47 -5.34 23.47
CA VAL A 151 -20.10 -5.17 22.96
C VAL A 151 -19.38 -4.16 23.85
N ALA A 152 -18.18 -4.52 24.32
CA ALA A 152 -17.33 -3.64 25.09
C ALA A 152 -16.52 -2.71 24.17
N ALA A 153 -15.99 -1.61 24.72
CA ALA A 153 -15.09 -0.70 23.99
C ALA A 153 -13.80 -1.39 23.50
N THR A 154 -13.44 -2.52 24.10
CA THR A 154 -12.33 -3.38 23.64
C THR A 154 -12.67 -4.20 22.39
N GLY A 155 -13.89 -4.12 21.87
CA GLY A 155 -14.39 -4.94 20.77
C GLY A 155 -14.84 -6.34 21.18
N ALA A 156 -14.90 -6.63 22.49
CA ALA A 156 -15.32 -7.93 23.01
C ALA A 156 -16.86 -8.02 23.05
N VAL A 157 -17.44 -8.96 22.30
CA VAL A 157 -18.89 -9.20 22.21
C VAL A 157 -19.30 -10.28 23.21
N THR A 158 -20.38 -10.09 23.96
CA THR A 158 -20.90 -11.04 24.96
C THR A 158 -22.37 -11.35 24.70
N GLY A 159 -22.75 -12.63 24.72
CA GLY A 159 -24.15 -13.06 24.62
C GLY A 159 -24.87 -12.95 25.97
N VAL A 160 -26.04 -12.30 25.98
CA VAL A 160 -26.86 -12.06 27.18
C VAL A 160 -28.08 -12.98 27.21
N ALA A 161 -28.81 -13.10 26.11
CA ALA A 161 -30.00 -13.95 25.98
C ALA A 161 -30.11 -14.51 24.57
N ALA A 162 -30.81 -15.63 24.41
CA ALA A 162 -31.03 -16.24 23.09
C ALA A 162 -31.73 -15.25 22.13
N GLY A 163 -31.26 -15.21 20.88
CA GLY A 163 -31.77 -14.32 19.84
C GLY A 163 -30.70 -13.87 18.85
N THR A 164 -31.00 -12.86 18.06
CA THR A 164 -30.06 -12.27 17.10
C THR A 164 -29.84 -10.79 17.38
N ALA A 165 -28.60 -10.33 17.19
CA ALA A 165 -28.20 -8.94 17.35
C ALA A 165 -27.18 -8.57 16.25
N THR A 166 -27.13 -7.30 15.88
CA THR A 166 -26.11 -6.79 14.96
C THR A 166 -25.21 -5.84 15.73
N ILE A 167 -23.92 -6.11 15.75
CA ILE A 167 -22.91 -5.21 16.29
C ILE A 167 -22.42 -4.31 15.16
N THR A 168 -22.42 -3.00 15.38
CA THR A 168 -21.91 -2.00 14.44
C THR A 168 -20.62 -1.41 15.00
N ALA A 169 -19.55 -1.46 14.21
CA ALA A 169 -18.32 -0.72 14.45
C ALA A 169 -18.36 0.57 13.62
N SER A 170 -18.06 1.71 14.25
CA SER A 170 -17.97 3.02 13.60
C SER A 170 -16.60 3.63 13.85
N TYR A 171 -15.94 4.07 12.79
CA TYR A 171 -14.64 4.73 12.84
C TYR A 171 -14.70 6.06 12.10
N THR A 172 -14.20 7.12 12.72
CA THR A 172 -14.09 8.44 12.09
C THR A 172 -12.62 8.78 11.85
N PRO A 173 -12.13 8.72 10.60
CA PRO A 173 -10.77 9.13 10.28
C PRO A 173 -10.58 10.63 10.51
N ALA A 174 -9.36 11.02 10.86
CA ALA A 174 -8.99 12.43 10.99
C ALA A 174 -9.27 13.18 9.68
N GLY A 175 -10.13 14.20 9.74
CA GLY A 175 -10.50 15.01 8.57
C GLY A 175 -11.42 14.32 7.55
N GLY A 176 -12.04 13.18 7.89
CA GLY A 176 -12.97 12.47 7.01
C GLY A 176 -14.33 12.18 7.67
N SER A 177 -15.21 11.57 6.88
CA SER A 177 -16.54 11.13 7.35
C SER A 177 -16.46 9.79 8.07
N ALA A 178 -17.38 9.56 9.00
CA ALA A 178 -17.50 8.27 9.68
C ALA A 178 -17.79 7.13 8.69
N VAL A 179 -17.09 6.02 8.87
CA VAL A 179 -17.30 4.77 8.14
C VAL A 179 -17.74 3.67 9.12
N THR A 180 -18.58 2.75 8.65
CA THR A 180 -19.17 1.71 9.48
C THR A 180 -19.00 0.32 8.88
N ALA A 181 -18.96 -0.68 9.75
CA ALA A 181 -19.01 -2.10 9.40
C ALA A 181 -19.79 -2.87 10.45
N THR A 182 -20.37 -4.01 10.07
CA THR A 182 -21.26 -4.77 10.94
C THR A 182 -20.83 -6.23 11.11
N CYS A 183 -21.19 -6.79 12.25
CA CYS A 183 -21.07 -8.21 12.57
C CYS A 183 -22.45 -8.73 13.02
N ALA A 184 -22.91 -9.83 12.44
CA ALA A 184 -24.14 -10.48 12.87
C ALA A 184 -23.86 -11.47 14.00
N VAL A 185 -24.60 -11.37 15.09
CA VAL A 185 -24.45 -12.19 16.28
C VAL A 185 -25.71 -13.03 16.47
N THR A 186 -25.54 -14.33 16.59
CA THR A 186 -26.58 -15.28 16.98
C THR A 186 -26.22 -15.81 18.36
N VAL A 187 -27.16 -15.69 19.31
CA VAL A 187 -27.02 -16.20 20.66
C VAL A 187 -28.00 -17.35 20.84
N SER A 188 -27.50 -18.50 21.29
CA SER A 188 -28.27 -19.72 21.55
C SER A 188 -28.17 -20.19 22.99
#